data_AF-A0A1H1W818-F1
#
_entry.id   AF-A0A1H1W818-F1
#
_cell.length_a   1.000
_cell.length_b   1.000
_cell.length_c   1.000
_cell.angle_alpha   90.00
_cell.angle_beta   90.00
_cell.angle_gamma   90.00
#
_symmetry.space_group_name_H-M   'P 1'
#
loop_
_entity.id
_entity.type
_entity.pdbx_description
1 polymer ?
#
loop_
_entity_poly.entity_id
_entity_poly.type
_entity_poly.pdbx_seq_one_letter_code
_entity_poly.pdbx_strand_id
1 'polypeptide(L)'
;METTRRELLGVGASAALGLSPLGGGTAVAQTASTSPPQQGWDDGELAHLLPTSSHNRILIKASFKKTLAAAPNLQVGDQRVAGQRSDTRGLFWQFQAADLKPGTSFQLSLTSSDGKALSQPWTLSTMPAPDEMPSRLRLLVYSCAGGHDLFRAAHTGFEFVPTAVRKKLLQRGLSFSPDALIANGDHVYWDLLAPRAAPKLGASKAAIAYARFDRDAPILGGANEVALLRAAGEQISPLYGTLCRSTPVFFLQDDHDHFDNDEATDEAVTFPPDNFMLQSARATQRLWYPEFLPDPNRSPGLPGSDYPDQPASRPSGLSESFGTLRYGRLAEVLLYDVRRTVTLAGPTGVFVAPDVEAWLKARAAAREVVHLVNVPSNPPGWSAGKWGEWYPDLLGPDGKLSEAKPKPYWQRGWLSQHDRLMQALSEMPGRIPLVVSGDLHATAEGRMMRSGQLDFSHNPVITVLPGTLGTSTGGWASEFRGVGPKPPQHLDMQETVTPIEENGFLLIDFAPETITLRYFKWNQKTQPVSDIDTLEPFHTTELKRA
;
A
#
# COMPACT_ATOMS: atom_id res chain seq x y z
N MET A 1 9.31 -32.69 52.88
CA MET A 1 10.34 -32.81 53.92
C MET A 1 11.09 -31.49 53.95
N GLU A 2 11.14 -30.90 55.15
CA GLU A 2 11.87 -29.70 55.60
C GLU A 2 11.54 -28.29 55.06
N THR A 3 10.91 -27.57 55.98
CA THR A 3 10.57 -26.15 56.17
C THR A 3 11.75 -25.24 56.56
N THR A 4 11.64 -23.93 56.31
CA THR A 4 11.65 -22.82 57.33
C THR A 4 11.46 -21.44 56.65
N ARG A 5 10.36 -20.69 56.94
CA ARG A 5 10.19 -19.50 57.85
C ARG A 5 11.00 -18.25 57.42
N ARG A 6 10.52 -16.98 57.42
CA ARG A 6 9.38 -16.32 58.09
C ARG A 6 9.13 -14.88 57.55
N GLU A 7 7.83 -14.54 57.46
CA GLU A 7 7.09 -13.27 57.67
C GLU A 7 7.84 -11.96 58.07
N LEU A 8 7.38 -10.79 57.60
CA LEU A 8 6.39 -9.96 58.32
C LEU A 8 5.83 -8.75 57.52
N LEU A 9 4.58 -8.40 57.86
CA LEU A 9 3.67 -7.37 57.34
C LEU A 9 3.88 -5.97 57.94
N GLY A 10 3.27 -4.94 57.32
CA GLY A 10 2.99 -3.66 57.96
C GLY A 10 2.22 -2.67 57.09
N VAL A 11 0.88 -2.66 57.22
CA VAL A 11 -0.08 -1.73 56.61
C VAL A 11 -0.12 -0.40 57.37
N GLY A 12 -0.38 0.71 56.69
CA GLY A 12 -0.78 1.97 57.32
C GLY A 12 -1.27 3.02 56.33
N ALA A 13 -2.57 3.32 56.37
CA ALA A 13 -3.21 4.43 55.67
C ALA A 13 -3.59 5.53 56.69
N SER A 14 -3.40 6.81 56.35
CA SER A 14 -4.39 7.91 56.48
C SER A 14 -3.78 9.33 56.37
N ALA A 15 -4.59 10.21 55.79
CA ALA A 15 -4.48 11.64 55.46
C ALA A 15 -3.91 12.62 56.51
N ALA A 16 -3.31 13.74 56.05
CA ALA A 16 -3.94 15.08 55.99
C ALA A 16 -2.92 16.27 55.91
N LEU A 17 -3.26 17.25 55.06
CA LEU A 17 -3.09 18.71 55.17
C LEU A 17 -1.69 19.38 55.30
N GLY A 18 -1.29 20.05 54.21
CA GLY A 18 -1.06 21.51 54.17
C GLY A 18 0.26 22.11 54.65
N LEU A 19 1.00 22.77 53.75
CA LEU A 19 1.54 24.16 53.86
C LEU A 19 2.63 24.41 52.80
N SER A 20 2.45 25.46 52.00
CA SER A 20 3.52 26.08 51.18
C SER A 20 4.52 26.83 52.06
N PRO A 21 5.75 27.08 51.56
CA PRO A 21 6.11 28.47 51.33
C PRO A 21 6.85 28.74 50.00
N LEU A 22 6.83 30.03 49.67
CA LEU A 22 7.38 30.72 48.51
C LEU A 22 8.91 30.67 48.43
N GLY A 23 9.43 30.67 47.20
CA GLY A 23 10.81 31.03 46.86
C GLY A 23 10.94 31.31 45.37
N GLY A 24 11.02 32.59 45.00
CA GLY A 24 11.06 33.07 43.62
C GLY A 24 12.42 32.96 42.93
N GLY A 25 12.40 33.04 41.60
CA GLY A 25 13.60 33.10 40.77
C GLY A 25 13.30 33.11 39.27
N THR A 26 13.04 34.31 38.74
CA THR A 26 13.30 34.78 37.37
C THR A 26 12.82 33.94 36.18
N ALA A 27 11.74 34.43 35.56
CA ALA A 27 11.37 34.15 34.18
C ALA A 27 12.44 34.70 33.21
N VAL A 28 12.94 33.84 32.33
CA VAL A 28 13.45 34.22 31.01
C VAL A 28 12.50 33.59 30.01
N ALA A 29 11.71 34.45 29.36
CA ALA A 29 10.85 34.08 28.27
C ALA A 29 11.71 33.61 27.07
N GLN A 30 11.65 32.30 26.77
CA GLN A 30 11.84 31.83 25.41
C GLN A 30 10.46 31.56 24.84
N THR A 31 10.04 32.44 23.95
CA THR A 31 8.94 32.23 23.01
C THR A 31 9.31 31.08 22.08
N ALA A 32 9.13 29.86 22.54
CA ALA A 32 8.79 28.76 21.65
C ALA A 32 7.28 28.84 21.47
N SER A 33 6.85 29.17 20.25
CA SER A 33 5.47 28.93 19.82
C SER A 33 5.26 27.41 19.79
N THR A 34 5.00 26.83 20.96
CA THR A 34 4.39 25.51 21.06
C THR A 34 2.97 25.69 20.56
N SER A 35 2.74 25.41 19.28
CA SER A 35 1.41 25.02 18.84
C SER A 35 0.91 23.96 19.82
N PRO A 36 -0.28 24.12 20.43
CA PRO A 36 -0.81 23.08 21.29
C PRO A 36 -0.85 21.77 20.50
N PRO A 37 -0.62 20.61 21.13
CA PRO A 37 -0.90 19.34 20.48
C PRO A 37 -2.33 19.43 19.95
N GLN A 38 -2.47 19.27 18.63
CA GLN A 38 -3.77 19.32 17.99
C GLN A 38 -4.67 18.38 18.78
N GLN A 39 -5.72 18.91 19.44
CA GLN A 39 -6.71 18.08 20.12
C GLN A 39 -7.11 16.99 19.13
N GLY A 40 -6.91 15.73 19.51
CA GLY A 40 -7.13 14.60 18.62
C GLY A 40 -8.53 14.68 18.03
N TRP A 41 -8.64 14.52 16.71
CA TRP A 41 -9.93 14.42 16.05
C TRP A 41 -10.73 13.26 16.65
N ASP A 42 -11.98 13.49 17.02
CA ASP A 42 -12.81 12.48 17.67
C ASP A 42 -13.34 11.48 16.64
N ASP A 43 -12.81 10.26 16.70
CA ASP A 43 -13.20 9.15 15.82
C ASP A 43 -14.56 8.53 16.18
N GLY A 44 -15.15 8.91 17.32
CA GLY A 44 -16.47 8.47 17.73
C GLY A 44 -16.63 6.95 17.67
N GLU A 45 -17.52 6.47 16.79
CA GLU A 45 -17.81 5.05 16.60
C GLU A 45 -17.04 4.43 15.42
N LEU A 46 -16.16 5.15 14.74
CA LEU A 46 -15.37 4.63 13.61
C LEU A 46 -14.20 3.77 14.10
N ALA A 47 -14.08 2.57 13.55
CA ALA A 47 -12.87 1.75 13.69
C ALA A 47 -11.85 2.07 12.60
N HIS A 48 -12.31 2.41 11.40
CA HIS A 48 -11.46 2.84 10.29
C HIS A 48 -12.22 3.73 9.29
N LEU A 49 -11.50 4.60 8.59
CA LEU A 49 -12.00 5.41 7.47
C LEU A 49 -10.89 5.67 6.44
N LEU A 50 -11.07 5.15 5.22
CA LEU A 50 -10.19 5.38 4.08
C LEU A 50 -10.97 6.00 2.91
N PRO A 51 -10.62 7.22 2.49
CA PRO A 51 -11.24 7.88 1.35
C PRO A 51 -10.37 7.83 0.09
N THR A 52 -10.98 7.85 -1.09
CA THR A 52 -10.32 8.22 -2.34
C THR A 52 -11.14 9.28 -3.06
N SER A 53 -10.52 10.03 -3.97
CA SER A 53 -11.20 11.05 -4.75
C SER A 53 -10.67 11.12 -6.18
N SER A 54 -11.55 11.55 -7.10
CA SER A 54 -11.20 12.02 -8.43
C SER A 54 -11.54 13.51 -8.52
N HIS A 55 -11.51 14.07 -9.72
CA HIS A 55 -11.94 15.44 -9.95
C HIS A 55 -13.44 15.67 -9.68
N ASN A 56 -14.28 14.64 -9.65
CA ASN A 56 -15.73 14.80 -9.46
C ASN A 56 -16.39 13.74 -8.58
N ARG A 57 -15.61 12.83 -7.99
CA ARG A 57 -16.13 11.75 -7.15
C ARG A 57 -15.34 11.62 -5.87
N ILE A 58 -16.01 11.17 -4.83
CA ILE A 58 -15.43 10.72 -3.57
C ILE A 58 -16.00 9.34 -3.26
N LEU A 59 -15.13 8.38 -2.96
CA LEU A 59 -15.50 7.07 -2.42
C LEU A 59 -14.87 6.92 -1.04
N ILE A 60 -15.69 6.54 -0.05
CA ILE A 60 -15.22 6.29 1.32
C ILE A 60 -15.57 4.87 1.71
N LYS A 61 -14.59 4.14 2.24
CA LYS A 61 -14.78 2.90 2.98
C LYS A 61 -14.64 3.22 4.47
N ALA A 62 -15.58 2.74 5.27
CA ALA A 62 -15.57 2.94 6.70
C ALA A 62 -16.02 1.67 7.43
N SER A 63 -15.43 1.45 8.60
CA SER A 63 -15.87 0.43 9.54
C SER A 63 -16.12 1.02 10.92
N PHE A 64 -16.94 0.33 11.72
CA PHE A 64 -17.40 0.83 13.01
C PHE A 64 -16.98 -0.09 14.15
N LYS A 65 -16.77 0.50 15.34
CA LYS A 65 -16.46 -0.20 16.60
C LYS A 65 -17.61 -1.13 17.02
N LYS A 66 -18.83 -0.88 16.53
CA LYS A 66 -20.05 -1.67 16.78
C LYS A 66 -20.87 -1.81 15.49
N THR A 67 -21.64 -2.89 15.39
CA THR A 67 -22.59 -3.10 14.28
C THR A 67 -23.62 -1.98 14.21
N LEU A 68 -23.86 -1.46 13.00
CA LEU A 68 -24.97 -0.56 12.71
C LEU A 68 -26.15 -1.36 12.17
N ALA A 69 -27.32 -1.21 12.80
CA ALA A 69 -28.54 -1.91 12.40
C ALA A 69 -29.18 -1.34 11.12
N ALA A 70 -28.87 -0.10 10.77
CA ALA A 70 -29.40 0.61 9.60
C ALA A 70 -28.31 1.44 8.94
N ALA A 71 -28.54 1.83 7.69
CA ALA A 71 -27.57 2.58 6.90
C ALA A 71 -27.24 3.95 7.54
N PRO A 72 -25.96 4.24 7.83
CA PRO A 72 -25.52 5.59 8.15
C PRO A 72 -25.63 6.50 6.92
N ASN A 73 -25.54 7.81 7.13
CA ASN A 73 -25.54 8.81 6.07
C ASN A 73 -24.25 9.62 6.11
N LEU A 74 -23.62 9.78 4.95
CA LEU A 74 -22.53 10.70 4.73
C LEU A 74 -23.08 12.00 4.12
N GLN A 75 -22.76 13.14 4.72
CA GLN A 75 -22.96 14.45 4.12
C GLN A 75 -21.67 14.88 3.42
N VAL A 76 -21.75 15.35 2.17
CA VAL A 76 -20.64 15.92 1.39
C VAL A 76 -21.09 17.24 0.79
N GLY A 77 -20.75 18.36 1.44
CA GLY A 77 -21.35 19.65 1.08
C GLY A 77 -22.87 19.60 1.23
N ASP A 78 -23.62 19.83 0.15
CA ASP A 78 -25.10 19.74 0.12
C ASP A 78 -25.62 18.33 -0.21
N GLN A 79 -24.75 17.42 -0.64
CA GLN A 79 -25.15 16.06 -1.03
C GLN A 79 -25.22 15.13 0.19
N ARG A 80 -26.35 14.43 0.32
CA ARG A 80 -26.52 13.33 1.29
C ARG A 80 -26.41 11.98 0.59
N VAL A 81 -25.53 11.12 1.10
CA VAL A 81 -25.26 9.78 0.56
C VAL A 81 -25.58 8.72 1.61
N ALA A 82 -26.53 7.84 1.33
CA ALA A 82 -26.81 6.69 2.18
C ALA A 82 -25.70 5.63 2.05
N GLY A 83 -25.23 5.10 3.17
CA GLY A 83 -24.20 4.06 3.18
C GLY A 83 -24.69 2.75 2.59
N GLN A 84 -23.85 2.11 1.80
CA GLN A 84 -24.06 0.76 1.30
C GLN A 84 -23.28 -0.23 2.16
N ARG A 85 -23.98 -1.22 2.73
CA ARG A 85 -23.34 -2.25 3.56
C ARG A 85 -22.40 -3.11 2.70
N SER A 86 -21.18 -3.31 3.17
CA SER A 86 -20.13 -4.02 2.42
C SER A 86 -19.81 -5.39 3.00
N ASP A 87 -20.16 -5.64 4.27
CA ASP A 87 -20.07 -6.93 4.98
C ASP A 87 -21.46 -7.58 5.20
N THR A 88 -21.49 -8.72 5.91
CA THR A 88 -22.76 -9.35 6.30
C THR A 88 -23.23 -8.98 7.71
N ARG A 89 -22.37 -8.33 8.50
CA ARG A 89 -22.57 -8.06 9.93
C ARG A 89 -22.89 -6.61 10.26
N GLY A 90 -22.94 -5.71 9.27
CA GLY A 90 -23.25 -4.30 9.47
C GLY A 90 -22.11 -3.49 10.10
N LEU A 91 -20.88 -4.01 10.06
CA LEU A 91 -19.69 -3.32 10.55
C LEU A 91 -19.05 -2.46 9.46
N PHE A 92 -19.25 -2.77 8.18
CA PHE A 92 -18.56 -2.12 7.08
C PHE A 92 -19.52 -1.47 6.09
N TRP A 93 -19.22 -0.24 5.74
CA TRP A 93 -20.06 0.59 4.90
C TRP A 93 -19.22 1.37 3.90
N GLN A 94 -19.78 1.57 2.71
CA GLN A 94 -19.18 2.41 1.68
C GLN A 94 -20.12 3.52 1.24
N PHE A 95 -19.55 4.64 0.83
CA PHE A 95 -20.28 5.85 0.42
C PHE A 95 -19.68 6.36 -0.86
N GLN A 96 -20.53 6.68 -1.84
CA GLN A 96 -20.10 7.22 -3.13
C GLN A 96 -20.84 8.51 -3.42
N ALA A 97 -20.09 9.61 -3.41
CA ALA A 97 -20.55 10.91 -3.90
C ALA A 97 -19.99 11.12 -5.31
N ALA A 98 -20.83 11.63 -6.20
CA ALA A 98 -20.52 11.87 -7.61
C ALA A 98 -21.02 13.25 -8.02
N ASP A 99 -20.64 13.68 -9.23
CA ASP A 99 -21.00 14.98 -9.79
C ASP A 99 -20.56 16.16 -8.89
N LEU A 100 -19.48 15.95 -8.14
CA LEU A 100 -18.87 16.96 -7.30
C LEU A 100 -18.06 17.94 -8.16
N LYS A 101 -17.97 19.19 -7.68
CA LYS A 101 -17.13 20.21 -8.32
C LYS A 101 -15.64 19.83 -8.20
N PRO A 102 -14.84 19.94 -9.28
CA PRO A 102 -13.38 19.78 -9.22
C PRO A 102 -12.67 20.80 -8.35
N GLY A 103 -11.47 20.44 -7.88
CA GLY A 103 -10.58 21.29 -7.09
C GLY A 103 -11.24 21.89 -5.84
N THR A 104 -12.23 21.20 -5.27
CA THR A 104 -13.10 21.75 -4.23
C THR A 104 -12.92 20.99 -2.93
N SER A 105 -12.78 21.73 -1.84
CA SER A 105 -12.70 21.19 -0.49
C SER A 105 -14.09 21.09 0.12
N PHE A 106 -14.50 19.88 0.51
CA PHE A 106 -15.81 19.62 1.10
C PHE A 106 -15.66 19.35 2.59
N GLN A 107 -16.58 19.88 3.39
CA GLN A 107 -16.79 19.38 4.75
C GLN A 107 -17.65 18.12 4.68
N LEU A 108 -17.19 17.07 5.36
CA LEU A 108 -17.83 15.77 5.44
C LEU A 108 -18.28 15.50 6.88
N SER A 109 -19.46 14.92 7.04
CA SER A 109 -19.95 14.45 8.33
C SER A 109 -20.69 13.14 8.18
N LEU A 110 -20.63 12.31 9.22
CA LEU A 110 -21.22 10.98 9.22
C LEU A 110 -22.23 10.86 10.36
N THR A 111 -23.46 10.48 10.02
CA THR A 111 -24.53 10.32 11.01
C THR A 111 -25.17 8.93 10.94
N SER A 112 -25.66 8.44 12.07
CA SER A 112 -26.51 7.26 12.12
C SER A 112 -27.87 7.52 11.46
N SER A 113 -28.68 6.47 11.33
CA SER A 113 -30.05 6.57 10.80
C SER A 113 -30.98 7.44 11.66
N ASP A 114 -30.71 7.57 12.97
CA ASP A 114 -31.43 8.44 13.91
C ASP A 114 -30.83 9.86 14.01
N GLY A 115 -29.85 10.19 13.16
CA GLY A 115 -29.28 11.54 13.04
C GLY A 115 -28.19 11.89 14.05
N LYS A 116 -27.72 10.94 14.87
CA LYS A 116 -26.58 11.16 15.78
C LYS A 116 -25.27 11.19 14.99
N ALA A 117 -24.37 12.09 15.35
CA ALA A 117 -23.02 12.10 14.80
C ALA A 117 -22.27 10.80 15.18
N LEU A 118 -21.60 10.20 14.20
CA LEU A 118 -20.78 8.98 14.39
C LEU A 118 -19.29 9.29 14.56
N SER A 119 -18.88 10.52 14.26
CA SER A 119 -17.53 11.06 14.45
C SER A 119 -17.55 12.59 14.31
N GLN A 120 -16.45 13.27 14.65
CA GLN A 120 -16.28 14.68 14.33
C GLN A 120 -16.23 14.88 12.80
N PRO A 121 -16.81 15.96 12.24
CA PRO A 121 -16.65 16.29 10.83
C PRO A 121 -15.18 16.42 10.41
N TRP A 122 -14.90 16.19 9.14
CA TRP A 122 -13.56 16.36 8.56
C TRP A 122 -13.65 16.99 7.17
N THR A 123 -12.52 17.21 6.53
CA THR A 123 -12.45 17.79 5.19
C THR A 123 -11.78 16.83 4.23
N LEU A 124 -12.26 16.79 2.99
CA LEU A 124 -11.64 16.06 1.88
C LEU A 124 -11.85 16.87 0.59
N SER A 125 -10.84 16.87 -0.28
CA SER A 125 -10.90 17.61 -1.55
C SER A 125 -11.04 16.67 -2.75
N THR A 126 -11.82 17.11 -3.75
CA THR A 126 -11.75 16.57 -5.10
C THR A 126 -10.47 17.03 -5.79
N MET A 127 -9.99 16.24 -6.75
CA MET A 127 -8.81 16.58 -7.54
C MET A 127 -9.11 17.74 -8.52
N PRO A 128 -8.07 18.45 -9.01
CA PRO A 128 -8.24 19.47 -10.05
C PRO A 128 -8.95 18.94 -11.30
N ALA A 129 -9.61 19.83 -12.04
CA ALA A 129 -10.29 19.44 -13.28
C ALA A 129 -9.27 18.90 -14.30
N PRO A 130 -9.62 17.93 -15.17
CA PRO A 130 -8.66 17.28 -16.08
C PRO A 130 -7.91 18.24 -17.03
N ASP A 131 -8.48 19.42 -17.32
CA ASP A 131 -7.95 20.48 -18.17
C ASP A 131 -7.20 21.59 -17.40
N GLU A 132 -7.30 21.62 -16.07
CA GLU A 132 -6.51 22.52 -15.24
C GLU A 132 -5.03 22.15 -15.25
N MET A 133 -4.15 23.12 -15.02
CA MET A 133 -2.71 22.90 -14.87
C MET A 133 -2.26 23.30 -13.46
N PRO A 134 -2.37 22.40 -12.48
CA PRO A 134 -1.90 22.66 -11.13
C PRO A 134 -0.39 22.94 -11.10
N SER A 135 0.05 23.80 -10.20
CA SER A 135 1.46 24.13 -10.06
C SER A 135 2.26 23.10 -9.24
N ARG A 136 1.56 22.25 -8.46
CA ARG A 136 2.20 21.21 -7.64
C ARG A 136 1.28 20.03 -7.38
N LEU A 137 1.88 18.88 -7.10
CA LEU A 137 1.27 17.69 -6.50
C LEU A 137 2.30 17.03 -5.60
N ARG A 138 1.93 16.65 -4.37
CA ARG A 138 2.76 15.83 -3.48
C ARG A 138 2.11 14.47 -3.26
N LEU A 139 2.84 13.41 -3.55
CA LEU A 139 2.44 12.03 -3.24
C LEU A 139 3.27 11.48 -2.08
N LEU A 140 2.62 10.74 -1.19
CA LEU A 140 3.27 9.81 -0.28
C LEU A 140 3.13 8.40 -0.85
N VAL A 141 4.24 7.68 -1.00
CA VAL A 141 4.25 6.33 -1.56
C VAL A 141 5.01 5.38 -0.62
N TYR A 142 4.47 4.20 -0.39
CA TYR A 142 5.15 3.10 0.31
C TYR A 142 4.61 1.75 -0.19
N SER A 143 5.26 0.67 0.23
CA SER A 143 4.85 -0.71 -0.04
C SER A 143 4.85 -1.55 1.25
N CYS A 144 4.38 -2.80 1.17
CA CYS A 144 4.60 -3.85 2.18
C CYS A 144 4.24 -3.41 3.60
N ALA A 145 3.06 -2.82 3.72
CA ALA A 145 2.59 -2.26 4.98
C ALA A 145 1.90 -3.27 5.89
N GLY A 146 1.58 -4.45 5.37
CA GLY A 146 0.99 -5.55 6.11
C GLY A 146 1.92 -6.16 7.16
N GLY A 147 1.42 -7.21 7.79
CA GLY A 147 2.08 -7.97 8.84
C GLY A 147 1.18 -8.14 10.05
N HIS A 148 1.00 -9.37 10.54
CA HIS A 148 0.21 -9.63 11.74
C HIS A 148 1.10 -9.73 12.98
N ASP A 149 0.78 -8.98 14.04
CA ASP A 149 1.58 -8.98 15.28
C ASP A 149 1.63 -10.37 15.96
N LEU A 150 0.65 -11.24 15.66
CA LEU A 150 0.61 -12.66 16.05
C LEU A 150 1.90 -13.40 15.69
N PHE A 151 2.48 -13.19 14.52
CA PHE A 151 3.63 -13.98 14.06
C PHE A 151 4.87 -13.74 14.92
N ARG A 152 5.05 -12.49 15.35
CA ARG A 152 6.05 -12.11 16.35
C ARG A 152 5.74 -12.72 17.72
N ALA A 153 4.50 -12.61 18.18
CA ALA A 153 4.09 -13.16 19.48
C ALA A 153 4.21 -14.69 19.56
N ALA A 154 4.00 -15.38 18.44
CA ALA A 154 4.08 -16.83 18.33
C ALA A 154 5.46 -17.35 17.89
N HIS A 155 6.41 -16.47 17.63
CA HIS A 155 7.77 -16.80 17.18
C HIS A 155 7.81 -17.77 15.99
N THR A 156 7.04 -17.48 14.92
CA THR A 156 6.95 -18.36 13.76
C THR A 156 8.19 -18.35 12.85
N GLY A 157 9.20 -17.54 13.19
CA GLY A 157 10.40 -17.33 12.39
C GLY A 157 10.20 -16.39 11.19
N PHE A 158 9.06 -15.69 11.17
CA PHE A 158 8.76 -14.58 10.27
C PHE A 158 8.06 -13.50 11.11
N GLU A 159 8.63 -12.30 11.16
CA GLU A 159 8.11 -11.20 11.97
C GLU A 159 7.87 -9.96 11.12
N PHE A 160 7.04 -9.07 11.65
CA PHE A 160 6.74 -7.78 11.07
C PHE A 160 6.99 -6.67 12.09
N VAL A 161 7.21 -5.46 11.58
CA VAL A 161 7.24 -4.26 12.43
C VAL A 161 5.89 -4.14 13.13
N PRO A 162 5.85 -3.98 14.46
CA PRO A 162 4.59 -3.91 15.19
C PRO A 162 3.65 -2.86 14.62
N THR A 163 2.34 -3.15 14.60
CA THR A 163 1.34 -2.24 14.03
C THR A 163 1.44 -0.81 14.54
N ALA A 164 1.68 -0.63 15.83
CA ALA A 164 1.84 0.69 16.44
C ALA A 164 3.05 1.48 15.91
N VAL A 165 4.13 0.79 15.51
CA VAL A 165 5.34 1.39 14.94
C VAL A 165 5.13 1.71 13.46
N ARG A 166 4.49 0.81 12.68
CA ARG A 166 4.07 1.09 11.30
C ARG A 166 3.17 2.32 11.23
N LYS A 167 2.25 2.46 12.19
CA LYS A 167 1.38 3.63 12.33
C LYS A 167 2.18 4.92 12.54
N LYS A 168 3.26 4.90 13.33
CA LYS A 168 4.16 6.05 13.50
C LYS A 168 4.86 6.42 12.19
N LEU A 169 5.34 5.44 11.40
CA LEU A 169 5.93 5.71 10.08
C LEU A 169 4.91 6.36 9.14
N LEU A 170 3.69 5.83 9.08
CA LEU A 170 2.61 6.42 8.30
C LEU A 170 2.26 7.84 8.77
N GLN A 171 2.13 8.07 10.08
CA GLN A 171 1.92 9.40 10.65
C GLN A 171 3.05 10.37 10.27
N ARG A 172 4.30 9.90 10.26
CA ARG A 172 5.43 10.72 9.83
C ARG A 172 5.31 11.08 8.35
N GLY A 173 5.00 10.12 7.47
CA GLY A 173 4.75 10.40 6.05
C GLY A 173 3.62 11.41 5.85
N LEU A 174 2.50 11.24 6.56
CA LEU A 174 1.35 12.16 6.51
C LEU A 174 1.66 13.54 7.08
N SER A 175 2.62 13.68 8.00
CA SER A 175 3.03 14.98 8.56
C SER A 175 3.59 15.94 7.50
N PHE A 176 4.06 15.41 6.37
CA PHE A 176 4.49 16.21 5.21
C PHE A 176 3.35 16.71 4.33
N SER A 177 2.10 16.50 4.76
CA SER A 177 0.87 16.99 4.10
C SER A 177 0.79 16.60 2.61
N PRO A 178 0.83 15.30 2.26
CA PRO A 178 0.67 14.89 0.88
C PRO A 178 -0.75 15.19 0.38
N ASP A 179 -0.86 15.50 -0.91
CA ASP A 179 -2.14 15.68 -1.59
C ASP A 179 -2.86 14.34 -1.82
N ALA A 180 -2.09 13.25 -1.96
CA ALA A 180 -2.60 11.88 -2.03
C ALA A 180 -1.55 10.86 -1.54
N LEU A 181 -2.03 9.68 -1.15
CA LEU A 181 -1.23 8.56 -0.67
C LEU A 181 -1.41 7.36 -1.61
N ILE A 182 -0.31 6.69 -1.94
CA ILE A 182 -0.28 5.43 -2.68
C ILE A 182 0.28 4.33 -1.78
N ALA A 183 -0.52 3.31 -1.52
CA ALA A 183 -0.12 2.09 -0.83
C ALA A 183 0.06 0.99 -1.89
N ASN A 184 1.30 0.59 -2.14
CA ASN A 184 1.65 -0.32 -3.23
C ASN A 184 1.90 -1.74 -2.74
N GLY A 185 0.86 -2.58 -2.77
CA GLY A 185 0.97 -4.02 -2.51
C GLY A 185 1.10 -4.40 -1.04
N ASP A 186 0.92 -5.68 -0.79
CA ASP A 186 1.24 -6.37 0.46
C ASP A 186 0.65 -5.69 1.69
N HIS A 187 -0.66 -5.48 1.65
CA HIS A 187 -1.41 -4.92 2.76
C HIS A 187 -1.73 -5.97 3.82
N VAL A 188 -1.72 -7.25 3.43
CA VAL A 188 -1.98 -8.40 4.29
C VAL A 188 -0.86 -9.42 4.07
N TYR A 189 -0.31 -9.97 5.14
CA TYR A 189 0.52 -11.18 5.08
C TYR A 189 -0.18 -12.29 5.86
N TRP A 190 -0.69 -13.31 5.17
CA TRP A 190 -1.38 -14.45 5.79
C TRP A 190 -1.37 -15.69 4.88
N ASP A 191 -0.18 -16.04 4.38
CA ASP A 191 -0.01 -17.05 3.33
C ASP A 191 -0.52 -18.43 3.73
N LEU A 192 -1.31 -19.05 2.86
CA LEU A 192 -2.05 -20.28 3.16
C LEU A 192 -1.42 -21.54 2.54
N LEU A 193 -0.84 -21.43 1.35
CA LEU A 193 -0.38 -22.54 0.51
C LEU A 193 1.08 -22.43 0.05
N ALA A 194 1.66 -21.23 0.00
CA ALA A 194 3.05 -21.00 -0.42
C ALA A 194 4.03 -21.89 0.38
N PRO A 195 4.74 -22.85 -0.24
CA PRO A 195 5.46 -23.90 0.49
C PRO A 195 6.51 -23.41 1.48
N ARG A 196 7.20 -22.29 1.19
CA ARG A 196 8.22 -21.71 2.06
C ARG A 196 7.65 -20.68 3.02
N ALA A 197 6.74 -19.82 2.57
CA ALA A 197 6.17 -18.74 3.38
C ALA A 197 5.03 -19.20 4.30
N ALA A 198 4.06 -19.96 3.79
CA ALA A 198 2.84 -20.33 4.52
C ALA A 198 3.07 -21.05 5.86
N PRO A 199 4.03 -21.99 6.00
CA PRO A 199 4.29 -22.64 7.29
C PRO A 199 4.68 -21.69 8.42
N LYS A 200 5.21 -20.50 8.09
CA LYS A 200 5.55 -19.44 9.04
C LYS A 200 4.46 -18.37 9.16
N LEU A 201 3.48 -18.38 8.26
CA LEU A 201 2.40 -17.40 8.17
C LEU A 201 1.04 -18.07 8.39
N GLY A 202 0.09 -17.94 7.46
CA GLY A 202 -1.30 -18.37 7.59
C GLY A 202 -1.48 -19.88 7.81
N ALA A 203 -0.51 -20.71 7.40
CA ALA A 203 -0.50 -22.16 7.66
C ALA A 203 0.30 -22.57 8.91
N SER A 204 0.84 -21.61 9.67
CA SER A 204 1.46 -21.90 10.96
C SER A 204 0.43 -22.40 11.99
N LYS A 205 0.87 -23.19 12.98
CA LYS A 205 -0.02 -23.71 14.04
C LYS A 205 -0.78 -22.60 14.77
N ALA A 206 -0.11 -21.48 15.03
CA ALA A 206 -0.70 -20.34 15.72
C ALA A 206 -1.77 -19.65 14.85
N ALA A 207 -1.46 -19.39 13.57
CA ALA A 207 -2.40 -18.78 12.63
C ALA A 207 -3.65 -19.65 12.41
N ILE A 208 -3.46 -20.95 12.22
CA ILE A 208 -4.55 -21.90 12.05
C ILE A 208 -5.48 -21.95 13.28
N ALA A 209 -4.92 -21.86 14.49
CA ALA A 209 -5.72 -21.78 15.71
C ALA A 209 -6.46 -20.44 15.85
N TYR A 210 -5.90 -19.37 15.28
CA TYR A 210 -6.42 -18.01 15.37
C TYR A 210 -7.52 -17.71 14.34
N ALA A 211 -7.24 -17.98 13.07
CA ALA A 211 -8.08 -17.67 11.92
C ALA A 211 -7.87 -18.72 10.83
N ARG A 212 -8.66 -19.80 10.89
CA ARG A 212 -8.67 -20.86 9.88
C ARG A 212 -9.66 -20.52 8.77
N PHE A 213 -9.21 -20.62 7.53
CA PHE A 213 -10.06 -20.57 6.35
C PHE A 213 -10.48 -21.98 5.92
N ASP A 214 -11.74 -22.08 5.48
CA ASP A 214 -12.28 -23.20 4.73
C ASP A 214 -12.36 -22.78 3.25
N ARG A 215 -11.53 -23.37 2.40
CA ARG A 215 -11.41 -22.95 1.00
C ARG A 215 -12.60 -23.34 0.13
N ASP A 216 -13.46 -24.23 0.61
CA ASP A 216 -14.68 -24.67 -0.07
C ASP A 216 -15.91 -23.82 0.31
N ALA A 217 -15.77 -22.91 1.28
CA ALA A 217 -16.83 -22.03 1.76
C ALA A 217 -16.71 -20.59 1.20
N PRO A 218 -17.83 -19.85 1.06
CA PRO A 218 -17.79 -18.43 0.72
C PRO A 218 -16.95 -17.61 1.70
N ILE A 219 -16.27 -16.56 1.21
CA ILE A 219 -15.46 -15.69 2.06
C ILE A 219 -16.33 -14.87 3.03
N LEU A 220 -17.46 -14.34 2.56
CA LEU A 220 -18.40 -13.57 3.36
C LEU A 220 -19.62 -14.41 3.74
N GLY A 221 -20.20 -14.15 4.92
CA GLY A 221 -21.45 -14.75 5.41
C GLY A 221 -21.29 -15.95 6.34
N GLY A 222 -20.05 -16.31 6.72
CA GLY A 222 -19.78 -17.50 7.54
C GLY A 222 -18.47 -17.43 8.32
N ALA A 223 -17.90 -18.60 8.64
CA ALA A 223 -16.66 -18.71 9.40
C ALA A 223 -15.46 -18.02 8.72
N ASN A 224 -15.39 -18.04 7.39
CA ASN A 224 -14.35 -17.33 6.65
C ASN A 224 -14.42 -15.80 6.83
N GLU A 225 -15.59 -15.21 7.05
CA GLU A 225 -15.67 -13.76 7.31
C GLU A 225 -15.05 -13.44 8.66
N VAL A 226 -15.27 -14.29 9.66
CA VAL A 226 -14.62 -14.17 10.97
C VAL A 226 -13.11 -14.35 10.85
N ALA A 227 -12.66 -15.34 10.05
CA ALA A 227 -11.25 -15.56 9.78
C ALA A 227 -10.62 -14.37 9.06
N LEU A 228 -11.30 -13.79 8.05
CA LEU A 228 -10.85 -12.62 7.30
C LEU A 228 -10.69 -11.39 8.20
N LEU A 229 -11.65 -11.12 9.08
CA LEU A 229 -11.59 -9.99 10.00
C LEU A 229 -10.41 -10.11 10.98
N ARG A 230 -10.07 -11.33 11.40
CA ARG A 230 -8.88 -11.60 12.23
C ARG A 230 -7.60 -11.49 11.41
N ALA A 231 -7.51 -12.25 10.32
CA ALA A 231 -6.30 -12.36 9.50
C ALA A 231 -5.93 -11.02 8.84
N ALA A 232 -6.86 -10.36 8.14
CA ALA A 232 -6.59 -9.12 7.42
C ALA A 232 -6.98 -7.88 8.26
N GLY A 233 -8.13 -7.92 8.93
CA GLY A 233 -8.68 -6.75 9.60
C GLY A 233 -7.81 -6.19 10.73
N GLU A 234 -7.10 -7.05 11.44
CA GLU A 234 -6.15 -6.69 12.51
C GLU A 234 -4.80 -6.19 11.98
N GLN A 235 -4.51 -6.33 10.69
CA GLN A 235 -3.35 -5.72 10.04
C GLN A 235 -3.70 -4.33 9.50
N ILE A 236 -4.92 -4.16 8.98
CA ILE A 236 -5.35 -2.97 8.24
C ILE A 236 -5.97 -1.91 9.17
N SER A 237 -7.02 -2.27 9.91
CA SER A 237 -7.80 -1.32 10.71
C SER A 237 -6.97 -0.58 11.76
N PRO A 238 -6.15 -1.24 12.60
CA PRO A 238 -5.32 -0.54 13.59
C PRO A 238 -4.17 0.28 12.98
N LEU A 239 -3.66 -0.10 11.81
CA LEU A 239 -2.62 0.65 11.08
C LEU A 239 -3.16 2.00 10.60
N TYR A 240 -4.26 1.97 9.85
CA TYR A 240 -4.82 3.17 9.23
C TYR A 240 -5.72 3.95 10.18
N GLY A 241 -6.61 3.26 10.91
CA GLY A 241 -7.68 3.87 11.68
C GLY A 241 -8.37 4.96 10.85
N THR A 242 -8.28 6.20 11.33
CA THR A 242 -8.81 7.40 10.67
C THR A 242 -7.71 8.40 10.30
N LEU A 243 -6.45 7.96 10.23
CA LEU A 243 -5.30 8.81 9.93
C LEU A 243 -5.42 9.45 8.54
N CYS A 244 -5.87 8.69 7.54
CA CYS A 244 -5.99 9.15 6.16
C CYS A 244 -7.33 9.82 5.84
N ARG A 245 -8.18 10.13 6.84
CA ARG A 245 -9.55 10.66 6.60
C ARG A 245 -9.62 11.90 5.71
N SER A 246 -8.55 12.68 5.67
CA SER A 246 -8.43 13.91 4.87
C SER A 246 -7.47 13.81 3.68
N THR A 247 -6.93 12.62 3.41
CA THR A 247 -5.96 12.38 2.35
C THR A 247 -6.50 11.28 1.44
N PRO A 248 -6.80 11.57 0.16
CA PRO A 248 -7.15 10.54 -0.81
C PRO A 248 -6.09 9.42 -0.85
N VAL A 249 -6.53 8.18 -0.74
CA VAL A 249 -5.68 7.00 -0.82
C VAL A 249 -5.92 6.20 -2.10
N PHE A 250 -4.88 5.56 -2.58
CA PHE A 250 -4.87 4.67 -3.74
C PHE A 250 -4.15 3.38 -3.34
N PHE A 251 -4.91 2.30 -3.25
CA PHE A 251 -4.40 1.00 -2.82
C PHE A 251 -4.23 0.09 -4.03
N LEU A 252 -3.09 -0.59 -4.09
CA LEU A 252 -2.80 -1.60 -5.10
C LEU A 252 -2.55 -2.93 -4.41
N GLN A 253 -3.08 -4.01 -4.99
CA GLN A 253 -2.84 -5.36 -4.48
C GLN A 253 -1.55 -5.95 -5.07
N ASP A 254 -0.93 -6.85 -4.32
CA ASP A 254 0.14 -7.73 -4.80
C ASP A 254 -0.12 -9.20 -4.40
N ASP A 255 0.90 -10.05 -4.39
CA ASP A 255 0.74 -11.48 -4.15
C ASP A 255 0.17 -11.78 -2.76
N HIS A 256 0.74 -11.22 -1.70
CA HIS A 256 0.27 -11.50 -0.34
C HIS A 256 -1.18 -11.03 -0.07
N ASP A 257 -1.69 -10.06 -0.83
CA ASP A 257 -3.10 -9.64 -0.78
C ASP A 257 -4.07 -10.69 -1.35
N HIS A 258 -3.54 -11.66 -2.09
CA HIS A 258 -4.23 -12.87 -2.54
C HIS A 258 -4.10 -14.03 -1.55
N PHE A 259 -3.57 -13.77 -0.34
CA PHE A 259 -3.35 -14.72 0.75
C PHE A 259 -2.30 -15.79 0.46
N ASP A 260 -1.33 -15.50 -0.43
CA ASP A 260 -0.18 -16.36 -0.69
C ASP A 260 0.97 -15.60 -1.37
N ASN A 261 2.22 -15.87 -0.95
CA ASN A 261 3.42 -15.50 -1.70
C ASN A 261 3.47 -16.26 -3.04
N ASP A 262 4.08 -15.65 -4.05
CA ASP A 262 4.30 -16.25 -5.36
C ASP A 262 5.47 -17.27 -5.33
N GLU A 263 5.12 -18.53 -5.15
CA GLU A 263 6.09 -19.62 -5.11
C GLU A 263 5.76 -20.67 -6.15
N ALA A 264 6.81 -21.20 -6.78
CA ALA A 264 6.73 -22.34 -7.67
C ALA A 264 7.82 -23.35 -7.34
N THR A 265 7.36 -24.54 -6.99
CA THR A 265 8.13 -25.72 -6.59
C THR A 265 7.46 -26.95 -7.17
N ASP A 266 8.07 -28.13 -7.04
CA ASP A 266 7.41 -29.38 -7.43
C ASP A 266 6.20 -29.69 -6.53
N GLU A 267 6.15 -29.13 -5.32
CA GLU A 267 5.05 -29.28 -4.37
C GLU A 267 3.83 -28.41 -4.72
N ALA A 268 4.06 -27.15 -5.11
CA ALA A 268 3.00 -26.21 -5.45
C ALA A 268 3.48 -25.06 -6.34
N VAL A 269 2.54 -24.53 -7.14
CA VAL A 269 2.65 -23.28 -7.87
C VAL A 269 1.46 -22.41 -7.47
N THR A 270 1.71 -21.29 -6.78
CA THR A 270 0.63 -20.50 -6.13
C THR A 270 -0.07 -19.50 -7.05
N PHE A 271 0.53 -19.13 -8.18
CA PHE A 271 -0.07 -18.25 -9.17
C PHE A 271 -0.13 -18.91 -10.56
N PRO A 272 -1.15 -18.61 -11.41
CA PRO A 272 -2.18 -17.58 -11.28
C PRO A 272 -3.16 -17.84 -10.13
N PRO A 273 -3.80 -16.80 -9.57
CA PRO A 273 -4.62 -16.97 -8.39
C PRO A 273 -5.86 -17.79 -8.73
N ASP A 274 -6.19 -18.75 -7.87
CA ASP A 274 -7.44 -19.49 -7.99
C ASP A 274 -8.65 -18.68 -7.51
N ASN A 275 -9.84 -19.29 -7.57
CA ASN A 275 -11.07 -18.61 -7.16
C ASN A 275 -11.05 -18.19 -5.68
N PHE A 276 -10.52 -19.01 -4.76
CA PHE A 276 -10.49 -18.65 -3.35
C PHE A 276 -9.58 -17.42 -3.11
N MET A 277 -8.39 -17.42 -3.72
CA MET A 277 -7.46 -16.31 -3.67
C MET A 277 -8.09 -15.02 -4.21
N LEU A 278 -8.74 -15.10 -5.38
CA LEU A 278 -9.42 -13.96 -6.00
C LEU A 278 -10.58 -13.43 -5.14
N GLN A 279 -11.40 -14.31 -4.56
CA GLN A 279 -12.52 -13.88 -3.70
C GLN A 279 -12.02 -13.30 -2.37
N SER A 280 -10.91 -13.79 -1.84
CA SER A 280 -10.30 -13.27 -0.61
C SER A 280 -9.76 -11.87 -0.83
N ALA A 281 -8.98 -11.67 -1.90
CA ALA A 281 -8.48 -10.36 -2.33
C ALA A 281 -9.63 -9.34 -2.52
N ARG A 282 -10.70 -9.75 -3.21
CA ARG A 282 -11.91 -8.92 -3.42
C ARG A 282 -12.61 -8.57 -2.12
N ALA A 283 -12.78 -9.54 -1.22
CA ALA A 283 -13.44 -9.31 0.05
C ALA A 283 -12.64 -8.33 0.91
N THR A 284 -11.30 -8.46 0.96
CA THR A 284 -10.43 -7.51 1.66
C THR A 284 -10.59 -6.09 1.11
N GLN A 285 -10.44 -5.91 -0.20
CA GLN A 285 -10.61 -4.60 -0.83
C GLN A 285 -12.01 -4.02 -0.58
N ARG A 286 -13.05 -4.83 -0.78
CA ARG A 286 -14.45 -4.41 -0.57
C ARG A 286 -14.70 -3.83 0.82
N LEU A 287 -14.05 -4.39 1.84
CA LEU A 287 -14.24 -4.00 3.25
C LEU A 287 -13.37 -2.79 3.65
N TRP A 288 -12.10 -2.75 3.28
CA TRP A 288 -11.17 -1.79 3.86
C TRP A 288 -10.78 -0.63 2.96
N TYR A 289 -10.25 -0.87 1.77
CA TYR A 289 -9.64 0.19 0.98
C TYR A 289 -10.41 0.47 -0.32
N PRO A 290 -10.56 1.74 -0.73
CA PRO A 290 -11.31 2.10 -1.93
C PRO A 290 -10.80 1.42 -3.21
N GLU A 291 -11.74 0.94 -4.03
CA GLU A 291 -11.49 0.60 -5.43
C GLU A 291 -11.17 1.86 -6.25
N PHE A 292 -10.55 1.69 -7.41
CA PHE A 292 -10.22 2.82 -8.29
C PHE A 292 -11.46 3.40 -8.93
N LEU A 293 -11.67 4.70 -8.71
CA LEU A 293 -12.77 5.47 -9.29
C LEU A 293 -12.77 5.43 -10.83
N PRO A 294 -13.92 5.68 -11.47
CA PRO A 294 -14.01 5.76 -12.93
C PRO A 294 -13.07 6.83 -13.50
N ASP A 295 -12.37 6.50 -14.59
CA ASP A 295 -11.49 7.39 -15.32
C ASP A 295 -11.76 7.24 -16.83
N PRO A 296 -11.94 8.35 -17.58
CA PRO A 296 -12.30 8.29 -19.00
C PRO A 296 -11.16 7.75 -19.90
N ASN A 297 -9.91 7.80 -19.43
CA ASN A 297 -8.75 7.26 -20.11
C ASN A 297 -8.44 5.81 -19.71
N ARG A 298 -9.23 5.23 -18.79
CA ARG A 298 -9.20 3.80 -18.48
C ARG A 298 -10.34 3.10 -19.21
N SER A 299 -9.99 2.13 -20.07
CA SER A 299 -11.01 1.33 -20.75
C SER A 299 -11.89 0.60 -19.72
N PRO A 300 -13.24 0.67 -19.82
CA PRO A 300 -14.12 -0.08 -18.95
C PRO A 300 -14.01 -1.60 -19.16
N GLY A 301 -13.37 -2.04 -20.26
CA GLY A 301 -13.13 -3.45 -20.55
C GLY A 301 -11.91 -4.05 -19.84
N LEU A 302 -11.09 -3.27 -19.13
CA LEU A 302 -9.91 -3.82 -18.45
C LEU A 302 -10.33 -4.82 -17.34
N PRO A 303 -9.56 -5.90 -17.11
CA PRO A 303 -9.92 -6.93 -16.15
C PRO A 303 -10.17 -6.38 -14.75
N GLY A 304 -11.26 -6.80 -14.10
CA GLY A 304 -11.62 -6.32 -12.77
C GLY A 304 -12.31 -4.95 -12.74
N SER A 305 -12.56 -4.33 -13.89
CA SER A 305 -13.41 -3.14 -14.03
C SER A 305 -14.88 -3.54 -14.23
N ASP A 306 -15.80 -2.82 -13.58
CA ASP A 306 -17.24 -3.02 -13.77
C ASP A 306 -17.76 -2.18 -14.95
N TYR A 307 -18.59 -2.79 -15.80
CA TYR A 307 -19.33 -2.06 -16.83
C TYR A 307 -20.46 -1.23 -16.20
N PRO A 308 -20.71 0.01 -16.66
CA PRO A 308 -21.78 0.86 -16.11
C PRO A 308 -23.19 0.27 -16.20
N ASP A 309 -23.41 -0.64 -17.16
CA ASP A 309 -24.74 -1.12 -17.57
C ASP A 309 -24.97 -2.62 -17.27
N GLN A 310 -24.14 -3.26 -16.45
CA GLN A 310 -24.39 -4.64 -16.01
C GLN A 310 -24.67 -4.72 -14.50
N PRO A 311 -25.69 -5.47 -14.08
CA PRO A 311 -25.96 -5.68 -12.66
C PRO A 311 -24.92 -6.64 -12.08
N ALA A 312 -23.87 -6.09 -11.50
CA ALA A 312 -22.99 -6.81 -10.58
C ALA A 312 -23.07 -6.15 -9.20
N SER A 313 -22.62 -6.87 -8.17
CA SER A 313 -22.65 -6.52 -6.74
C SER A 313 -21.81 -5.28 -6.34
N ARG A 314 -21.49 -4.40 -7.28
CA ARG A 314 -20.58 -3.25 -7.18
C ARG A 314 -21.14 -2.03 -7.94
N PRO A 315 -20.95 -0.81 -7.41
CA PRO A 315 -21.34 0.42 -8.10
C PRO A 315 -20.58 0.62 -9.43
N SER A 316 -21.24 1.20 -10.42
CA SER A 316 -20.79 1.27 -11.81
C SER A 316 -19.43 1.97 -12.01
N GLY A 317 -18.56 1.35 -12.82
CA GLY A 317 -17.32 1.96 -13.34
C GLY A 317 -16.09 1.91 -12.42
N LEU A 318 -16.19 1.26 -11.25
CA LEU A 318 -15.03 1.02 -10.39
C LEU A 318 -14.10 -0.05 -10.99
N SER A 319 -12.81 -0.01 -10.63
CA SER A 319 -11.86 -1.09 -10.94
C SER A 319 -11.11 -1.55 -9.70
N GLU A 320 -10.97 -2.86 -9.59
CA GLU A 320 -10.28 -3.50 -8.46
C GLU A 320 -8.75 -3.48 -8.60
N SER A 321 -8.23 -3.51 -9.83
CA SER A 321 -6.82 -3.85 -10.08
C SER A 321 -6.08 -2.89 -11.01
N PHE A 322 -6.78 -2.01 -11.74
CA PHE A 322 -6.16 -1.05 -12.66
C PHE A 322 -6.74 0.35 -12.45
N GLY A 323 -5.90 1.31 -12.07
CA GLY A 323 -6.32 2.63 -11.61
C GLY A 323 -5.53 3.77 -12.20
N THR A 324 -6.12 4.97 -12.10
CA THR A 324 -5.46 6.22 -12.47
C THR A 324 -5.65 7.23 -11.34
N LEU A 325 -4.56 7.85 -10.90
CA LEU A 325 -4.61 9.14 -10.21
C LEU A 325 -4.34 10.22 -11.24
N ARG A 326 -5.33 11.07 -11.52
CA ARG A 326 -5.22 12.19 -12.47
C ARG A 326 -5.32 13.52 -11.73
N TYR A 327 -4.27 14.34 -11.81
CA TYR A 327 -4.19 15.63 -11.14
C TYR A 327 -4.07 16.76 -12.18
N GLY A 328 -5.20 17.11 -12.79
CA GLY A 328 -5.25 17.99 -13.96
C GLY A 328 -4.35 17.53 -15.10
N ARG A 329 -3.67 18.46 -15.77
CA ARG A 329 -2.63 18.20 -16.78
C ARG A 329 -1.22 18.02 -16.20
N LEU A 330 -1.05 18.20 -14.88
CA LEU A 330 0.25 18.11 -14.25
C LEU A 330 0.76 16.66 -14.21
N ALA A 331 -0.05 15.74 -13.69
CA ALA A 331 0.37 14.37 -13.48
C ALA A 331 -0.74 13.36 -13.70
N GLU A 332 -0.35 12.20 -14.23
CA GLU A 332 -1.14 10.97 -14.28
C GLU A 332 -0.27 9.83 -13.74
N VAL A 333 -0.81 9.11 -12.76
CA VAL A 333 -0.17 7.92 -12.17
C VAL A 333 -1.01 6.70 -12.52
N LEU A 334 -0.42 5.76 -13.25
CA LEU A 334 -1.04 4.50 -13.64
C LEU A 334 -0.71 3.44 -12.59
N LEU A 335 -1.70 2.95 -11.86
CA LEU A 335 -1.53 1.96 -10.79
C LEU A 335 -2.06 0.60 -11.27
N TYR A 336 -1.26 -0.47 -11.16
CA TYR A 336 -1.67 -1.77 -11.70
C TYR A 336 -1.08 -3.01 -11.02
N ASP A 337 -1.97 -3.95 -10.70
CA ASP A 337 -1.67 -5.26 -10.13
C ASP A 337 -1.14 -6.18 -11.24
N VAL A 338 -0.03 -6.85 -10.97
CA VAL A 338 0.61 -7.77 -11.93
C VAL A 338 0.37 -9.26 -11.63
N ARG A 339 -0.23 -9.59 -10.49
CA ARG A 339 -0.47 -10.96 -10.03
C ARG A 339 -1.82 -11.48 -10.48
N ARG A 340 -2.85 -10.64 -10.44
CA ARG A 340 -4.23 -11.06 -10.76
C ARG A 340 -4.41 -11.67 -12.15
N THR A 341 -3.70 -11.13 -13.15
CA THR A 341 -3.82 -11.57 -14.56
C THR A 341 -2.59 -12.34 -15.06
N VAL A 342 -1.71 -12.76 -14.16
CA VAL A 342 -0.50 -13.50 -14.54
C VAL A 342 -0.87 -14.81 -15.23
N THR A 343 -0.06 -15.23 -16.20
CA THR A 343 -0.27 -16.49 -16.94
C THR A 343 1.01 -17.32 -17.03
N LEU A 344 0.85 -18.64 -17.02
CA LEU A 344 1.91 -19.62 -17.22
C LEU A 344 1.81 -20.20 -18.64
N ALA A 345 2.26 -19.42 -19.63
CA ALA A 345 2.15 -19.73 -21.06
C ALA A 345 3.49 -19.68 -21.80
N GLY A 346 4.59 -19.99 -21.11
CA GLY A 346 5.96 -20.02 -21.62
C GLY A 346 6.35 -18.72 -22.34
N PRO A 347 6.70 -18.75 -23.63
CA PRO A 347 7.03 -17.56 -24.42
C PRO A 347 5.90 -16.52 -24.53
N THR A 348 4.64 -16.90 -24.34
CA THR A 348 3.49 -15.98 -24.38
C THR A 348 2.92 -15.67 -23.00
N GLY A 349 3.58 -16.11 -21.92
CA GLY A 349 3.22 -15.75 -20.55
C GLY A 349 3.28 -14.24 -20.34
N VAL A 350 2.37 -13.71 -19.54
CA VAL A 350 2.28 -12.28 -19.22
C VAL A 350 1.95 -12.10 -17.75
N PHE A 351 2.35 -10.96 -17.18
CA PHE A 351 1.88 -10.50 -15.87
C PHE A 351 0.57 -9.72 -16.01
N VAL A 352 0.53 -8.78 -16.95
CA VAL A 352 -0.67 -8.00 -17.25
C VAL A 352 -1.31 -8.51 -18.54
N ALA A 353 -2.65 -8.55 -18.57
CA ALA A 353 -3.40 -8.97 -19.76
C ALA A 353 -3.06 -8.08 -20.99
N PRO A 354 -3.19 -8.59 -22.23
CA PRO A 354 -2.78 -7.85 -23.43
C PRO A 354 -3.49 -6.50 -23.63
N ASP A 355 -4.74 -6.37 -23.20
CA ASP A 355 -5.52 -5.13 -23.22
C ASP A 355 -5.01 -4.10 -22.22
N VAL A 356 -4.55 -4.54 -21.03
CA VAL A 356 -3.85 -3.72 -20.05
C VAL A 356 -2.50 -3.25 -20.62
N GLU A 357 -1.72 -4.16 -21.21
CA GLU A 357 -0.44 -3.79 -21.86
C GLU A 357 -0.68 -2.74 -22.96
N ALA A 358 -1.72 -2.91 -23.78
CA ALA A 358 -2.09 -1.95 -24.83
C ALA A 358 -2.50 -0.59 -24.23
N TRP A 359 -3.27 -0.59 -23.15
CA TRP A 359 -3.65 0.63 -22.43
C TRP A 359 -2.43 1.38 -21.88
N LEU A 360 -1.52 0.68 -21.19
CA LEU A 360 -0.29 1.28 -20.64
C LEU A 360 0.55 1.93 -21.74
N LYS A 361 0.74 1.25 -22.88
CA LYS A 361 1.47 1.80 -24.04
C LYS A 361 0.75 3.00 -24.67
N ALA A 362 -0.57 2.94 -24.78
CA ALA A 362 -1.36 4.06 -25.31
C ALA A 362 -1.21 5.32 -24.42
N ARG A 363 -1.22 5.15 -23.09
CA ARG A 363 -0.97 6.27 -22.16
C ARG A 363 0.46 6.79 -22.24
N ALA A 364 1.45 5.91 -22.40
CA ALA A 364 2.85 6.28 -22.64
C ALA A 364 3.03 7.08 -23.95
N ALA A 365 2.24 6.81 -24.98
CA ALA A 365 2.26 7.60 -26.22
C ALA A 365 1.50 8.94 -26.12
N ALA A 366 0.49 9.03 -25.25
CA ALA A 366 -0.37 10.20 -25.11
C ALA A 366 0.36 11.42 -24.52
N ARG A 367 -0.01 12.64 -24.93
CA ARG A 367 0.66 13.91 -24.54
C ARG A 367 -0.19 14.85 -23.68
N GLU A 368 -1.27 14.33 -23.10
CA GLU A 368 -2.25 15.12 -22.35
C GLU A 368 -1.75 15.60 -20.98
N VAL A 369 -0.70 14.98 -20.46
CA VAL A 369 -0.07 15.32 -19.18
C VAL A 369 1.40 15.59 -19.32
N VAL A 370 1.88 16.44 -18.44
CA VAL A 370 3.29 16.74 -18.25
C VAL A 370 4.03 15.53 -17.69
N HIS A 371 3.52 14.92 -16.61
CA HIS A 371 4.15 13.76 -15.97
C HIS A 371 3.26 12.52 -16.10
N LEU A 372 3.86 11.42 -16.53
CA LEU A 372 3.24 10.10 -16.50
C LEU A 372 4.13 9.16 -15.66
N VAL A 373 3.56 8.55 -14.64
CA VAL A 373 4.27 7.62 -13.74
C VAL A 373 3.59 6.27 -13.76
N ASN A 374 4.37 5.19 -13.82
CA ASN A 374 3.87 3.83 -13.71
C ASN A 374 4.11 3.30 -12.28
N VAL A 375 3.10 2.66 -11.71
CA VAL A 375 3.13 2.07 -10.37
C VAL A 375 2.65 0.62 -10.43
N PRO A 376 3.50 -0.32 -10.90
CA PRO A 376 3.24 -1.75 -10.79
C PRO A 376 3.42 -2.23 -9.34
N SER A 377 2.77 -3.35 -8.99
CA SER A 377 3.02 -4.04 -7.72
C SER A 377 4.44 -4.66 -7.69
N ASN A 378 4.81 -5.36 -8.78
CA ASN A 378 6.11 -5.99 -8.95
C ASN A 378 7.15 -5.08 -9.63
N PRO A 379 8.33 -4.86 -9.03
CA PRO A 379 9.31 -3.89 -9.49
C PRO A 379 10.12 -4.33 -10.71
N PRO A 380 10.20 -3.52 -11.77
CA PRO A 380 11.30 -3.61 -12.72
C PRO A 380 12.58 -3.00 -12.12
N GLY A 381 13.74 -3.42 -12.63
CA GLY A 381 15.06 -2.89 -12.30
C GLY A 381 15.90 -3.76 -11.36
N TRP A 382 15.26 -4.53 -10.48
CA TRP A 382 15.95 -5.38 -9.51
C TRP A 382 15.34 -6.77 -9.42
N SER A 383 16.16 -7.74 -9.03
CA SER A 383 15.80 -9.12 -8.76
C SER A 383 16.40 -9.55 -7.42
N ALA A 384 15.70 -10.41 -6.70
CA ALA A 384 16.19 -11.17 -5.55
C ALA A 384 16.04 -12.68 -5.77
N GLY A 385 15.91 -13.13 -7.02
CA GLY A 385 15.76 -14.54 -7.39
C GLY A 385 14.41 -15.15 -7.02
N LYS A 386 13.40 -14.32 -6.71
CA LYS A 386 12.00 -14.70 -6.43
C LYS A 386 11.33 -15.22 -7.70
N TRP A 387 10.41 -16.18 -7.62
CA TRP A 387 9.87 -16.83 -8.82
C TRP A 387 9.10 -15.87 -9.74
N GLY A 388 8.12 -15.12 -9.23
CA GLY A 388 7.30 -14.19 -10.01
C GLY A 388 7.94 -12.82 -10.22
N GLU A 389 9.25 -12.78 -10.46
CA GLU A 389 9.97 -11.61 -10.94
C GLU A 389 10.01 -11.54 -12.46
N TRP A 390 10.26 -10.34 -13.00
CA TRP A 390 10.44 -10.12 -14.44
C TRP A 390 11.64 -10.88 -15.03
N TYR A 391 12.57 -11.35 -14.20
CA TYR A 391 13.89 -11.81 -14.62
C TYR A 391 14.13 -13.30 -14.35
N PRO A 392 14.90 -13.98 -15.22
CA PRO A 392 15.15 -15.42 -15.14
C PRO A 392 16.29 -15.80 -14.18
N ASP A 393 16.86 -14.84 -13.47
CA ASP A 393 17.98 -15.09 -12.57
C ASP A 393 17.53 -15.75 -11.26
N LEU A 394 18.41 -16.59 -10.73
CA LEU A 394 18.23 -17.30 -9.47
C LEU A 394 19.53 -17.31 -8.68
N LEU A 395 19.43 -17.53 -7.37
CA LEU A 395 20.59 -17.58 -6.49
C LEU A 395 21.45 -18.83 -6.79
N GLY A 396 22.66 -18.60 -7.28
CA GLY A 396 23.67 -19.61 -7.53
C GLY A 396 24.37 -20.11 -6.25
N PRO A 397 25.10 -21.24 -6.34
CA PRO A 397 25.84 -21.81 -5.20
C PRO A 397 26.99 -20.91 -4.73
N ASP A 398 27.40 -19.93 -5.53
CA ASP A 398 28.41 -18.92 -5.20
C ASP A 398 27.82 -17.70 -4.48
N GLY A 399 26.52 -17.73 -4.14
CA GLY A 399 25.83 -16.64 -3.46
C GLY A 399 25.49 -15.45 -4.37
N LYS A 400 25.49 -15.63 -5.70
CA LYS A 400 25.19 -14.57 -6.67
C LYS A 400 23.98 -14.94 -7.53
N LEU A 401 23.24 -13.93 -7.97
CA LEU A 401 22.19 -14.11 -8.98
C LEU A 401 22.81 -14.43 -10.33
N SER A 402 22.28 -15.46 -10.99
CA SER A 402 22.80 -15.95 -12.26
C SER A 402 21.70 -16.53 -13.14
N GLU A 403 21.86 -16.35 -14.45
CA GLU A 403 21.00 -16.94 -15.49
C GLU A 403 21.60 -18.22 -16.09
N ALA A 404 22.72 -18.72 -15.53
CA ALA A 404 23.43 -19.90 -16.05
C ALA A 404 22.60 -21.20 -15.98
N LYS A 405 21.56 -21.23 -15.14
CA LYS A 405 20.58 -22.32 -15.05
C LYS A 405 19.19 -21.74 -15.33
N PRO A 406 18.34 -22.44 -16.08
CA PRO A 406 16.95 -22.04 -16.25
C PRO A 406 16.24 -22.00 -14.89
N LYS A 407 15.59 -20.87 -14.58
CA LYS A 407 14.73 -20.73 -13.40
C LYS A 407 13.49 -21.62 -13.56
N PRO A 408 13.26 -22.59 -12.65
CA PRO A 408 12.12 -23.49 -12.75
C PRO A 408 10.79 -22.73 -12.83
N TYR A 409 9.89 -23.20 -13.69
CA TYR A 409 8.54 -22.65 -13.92
C TYR A 409 8.47 -21.15 -14.28
N TRP A 410 9.60 -20.50 -14.54
CA TRP A 410 9.62 -19.10 -14.94
C TRP A 410 9.23 -18.96 -16.43
N GLN A 411 8.53 -17.88 -16.77
CA GLN A 411 7.95 -17.70 -18.10
C GLN A 411 8.72 -16.65 -18.89
N ARG A 412 9.34 -17.04 -20.01
CA ARG A 412 10.07 -16.10 -20.89
C ARG A 412 9.22 -14.94 -21.41
N GLY A 413 7.91 -15.15 -21.53
CA GLY A 413 6.99 -14.09 -21.91
C GLY A 413 6.94 -12.93 -20.91
N TRP A 414 7.22 -13.17 -19.62
CA TRP A 414 7.28 -12.12 -18.59
C TRP A 414 8.37 -11.10 -18.90
N LEU A 415 9.61 -11.54 -19.14
CA LEU A 415 10.70 -10.67 -19.57
C LEU A 415 10.39 -9.98 -20.91
N SER A 416 9.75 -10.70 -21.83
CA SER A 416 9.38 -10.13 -23.12
C SER A 416 8.33 -9.01 -22.96
N GLN A 417 7.41 -9.13 -22.01
CA GLN A 417 6.43 -8.08 -21.68
C GLN A 417 7.10 -6.92 -20.95
N HIS A 418 7.99 -7.19 -19.99
CA HIS A 418 8.83 -6.18 -19.36
C HIS A 418 9.51 -5.30 -20.39
N ASP A 419 10.25 -5.90 -21.32
CA ASP A 419 11.05 -5.20 -22.32
C ASP A 419 10.19 -4.29 -23.20
N ARG A 420 9.01 -4.75 -23.62
CA ARG A 420 8.06 -3.94 -24.39
C ARG A 420 7.47 -2.78 -23.60
N LEU A 421 7.24 -2.95 -22.30
CA LEU A 421 6.74 -1.88 -21.43
C LEU A 421 7.84 -0.84 -21.15
N MET A 422 9.05 -1.26 -20.83
CA MET A 422 10.18 -0.36 -20.59
C MET A 422 10.55 0.43 -21.84
N GLN A 423 10.51 -0.21 -23.01
CA GLN A 423 10.69 0.49 -24.29
C GLN A 423 9.65 1.59 -24.48
N ALA A 424 8.36 1.28 -24.27
CA ALA A 424 7.29 2.27 -24.41
C ALA A 424 7.45 3.46 -23.44
N LEU A 425 7.99 3.22 -22.24
CA LEU A 425 8.32 4.29 -21.29
C LEU A 425 9.50 5.13 -21.78
N SER A 426 10.60 4.50 -22.21
CA SER A 426 11.77 5.23 -22.73
C SER A 426 11.43 6.06 -23.98
N GLU A 427 10.52 5.59 -24.82
CA GLU A 427 10.04 6.30 -26.02
C GLU A 427 9.04 7.44 -25.71
N MET A 428 8.72 7.70 -24.44
CA MET A 428 7.80 8.78 -24.07
C MET A 428 8.33 10.15 -24.52
N PRO A 429 7.53 10.94 -25.27
CA PRO A 429 8.02 12.18 -25.86
C PRO A 429 8.12 13.30 -24.81
N GLY A 430 9.35 13.74 -24.52
CA GLY A 430 9.62 14.92 -23.67
C GLY A 430 9.16 14.76 -22.22
N ARG A 431 9.12 13.51 -21.72
CA ARG A 431 8.72 13.17 -20.36
C ARG A 431 9.77 12.27 -19.71
N ILE A 432 9.81 12.34 -18.38
CA ILE A 432 10.65 11.49 -17.55
C ILE A 432 9.98 10.11 -17.42
N PRO A 433 10.63 9.02 -17.85
CA PRO A 433 10.10 7.67 -17.67
C PRO A 433 10.30 7.17 -16.24
N LEU A 434 9.33 7.43 -15.37
CA LEU A 434 9.39 7.05 -13.96
C LEU A 434 8.50 5.84 -13.65
N VAL A 435 9.08 4.86 -12.96
CA VAL A 435 8.39 3.70 -12.39
C VAL A 435 8.64 3.65 -10.87
N VAL A 436 7.58 3.46 -10.08
CA VAL A 436 7.64 3.35 -8.62
C VAL A 436 6.94 2.08 -8.16
N SER A 437 7.62 1.17 -7.47
CA SER A 437 7.12 -0.21 -7.31
C SER A 437 7.50 -0.87 -5.99
N GLY A 438 6.70 -1.85 -5.53
CA GLY A 438 6.77 -2.50 -4.22
C GLY A 438 7.56 -3.82 -4.19
N ASP A 439 7.04 -4.82 -3.46
CA ASP A 439 7.46 -6.24 -3.38
C ASP A 439 8.82 -6.52 -2.71
N LEU A 440 9.88 -5.83 -3.12
CA LEU A 440 11.27 -6.20 -2.78
C LEU A 440 11.72 -5.86 -1.35
N HIS A 441 10.84 -5.26 -0.55
CA HIS A 441 11.13 -4.84 0.83
C HIS A 441 12.38 -3.95 0.94
N ALA A 442 12.54 -3.01 0.01
CA ALA A 442 13.72 -2.16 -0.04
C ALA A 442 13.38 -0.72 -0.47
N THR A 443 14.34 0.17 -0.23
CA THR A 443 14.38 1.52 -0.80
C THR A 443 15.51 1.60 -1.81
N ALA A 444 15.25 2.09 -3.03
CA ALA A 444 16.25 2.16 -4.09
C ALA A 444 15.90 3.20 -5.16
N GLU A 445 16.91 3.63 -5.92
CA GLU A 445 16.78 4.46 -7.12
C GLU A 445 17.82 4.02 -8.16
N GLY A 446 17.36 3.75 -9.38
CA GLY A 446 18.24 3.41 -10.49
C GLY A 446 17.74 3.95 -11.83
N ARG A 447 18.68 4.05 -12.78
CA ARG A 447 18.41 4.39 -14.19
C ARG A 447 18.72 3.18 -15.05
N MET A 448 17.71 2.64 -15.70
CA MET A 448 17.83 1.56 -16.66
C MET A 448 18.31 2.14 -17.99
N MET A 449 19.58 1.86 -18.31
CA MET A 449 20.24 2.32 -19.54
C MET A 449 20.04 1.35 -20.69
N ARG A 450 19.84 0.05 -20.38
CA ARG A 450 19.63 -1.02 -21.36
C ARG A 450 18.75 -2.13 -20.76
N SER A 451 17.90 -2.74 -21.58
CA SER A 451 17.28 -4.04 -21.30
C SER A 451 17.47 -4.99 -22.48
N GLY A 452 18.24 -6.06 -22.30
CA GLY A 452 18.60 -6.97 -23.40
C GLY A 452 19.28 -6.22 -24.56
N GLN A 453 18.64 -6.18 -25.73
CA GLN A 453 19.17 -5.46 -26.91
C GLN A 453 18.59 -4.04 -27.06
N LEU A 454 17.72 -3.61 -26.13
CA LEU A 454 17.08 -2.30 -26.16
C LEU A 454 17.96 -1.28 -25.46
N ASP A 455 18.29 -0.20 -26.17
CA ASP A 455 19.08 0.93 -25.66
C ASP A 455 18.15 2.05 -25.19
N PHE A 456 18.25 2.40 -23.91
CA PHE A 456 17.51 3.48 -23.28
C PHE A 456 18.41 4.68 -22.94
N SER A 457 19.67 4.70 -23.38
CA SER A 457 20.65 5.72 -22.99
C SER A 457 20.23 7.16 -23.31
N HIS A 458 19.38 7.36 -24.33
CA HIS A 458 18.82 8.66 -24.67
C HIS A 458 17.74 9.14 -23.68
N ASN A 459 16.93 8.22 -23.14
CA ASN A 459 15.88 8.52 -22.17
C ASN A 459 15.74 7.35 -21.17
N PRO A 460 16.65 7.23 -20.19
CA PRO A 460 16.73 6.06 -19.33
C PRO A 460 15.50 5.90 -18.46
N VAL A 461 14.96 4.69 -18.34
CA VAL A 461 13.83 4.41 -17.44
C VAL A 461 14.29 4.49 -15.99
N ILE A 462 13.72 5.41 -15.23
CA ILE A 462 14.01 5.62 -13.81
C ILE A 462 13.11 4.69 -13.00
N THR A 463 13.72 3.79 -12.23
CA THR A 463 13.01 2.87 -11.34
C THR A 463 13.27 3.23 -9.89
N VAL A 464 12.23 3.13 -9.06
CA VAL A 464 12.25 3.53 -7.66
C VAL A 464 11.55 2.48 -6.80
N LEU A 465 12.19 2.08 -5.71
CA LEU A 465 11.54 1.35 -4.63
C LEU A 465 11.23 2.34 -3.49
N PRO A 466 9.95 2.52 -3.10
CA PRO A 466 9.55 3.60 -2.20
C PRO A 466 9.85 3.31 -0.72
N GLY A 467 10.35 2.12 -0.40
CA GLY A 467 10.47 1.65 0.98
C GLY A 467 9.23 0.89 1.47
N THR A 468 9.42 0.16 2.57
CA THR A 468 8.42 -0.71 3.20
C THR A 468 8.05 -0.20 4.58
N LEU A 469 6.78 -0.24 4.97
CA LEU A 469 6.42 0.08 6.36
C LEU A 469 6.62 -1.11 7.30
N GLY A 470 6.38 -2.34 6.83
CA GLY A 470 6.10 -3.48 7.71
C GLY A 470 7.15 -4.58 7.80
N THR A 471 8.13 -4.62 6.90
CA THR A 471 9.10 -5.72 6.84
C THR A 471 9.99 -5.78 8.09
N SER A 472 10.21 -6.98 8.62
CA SER A 472 11.11 -7.25 9.75
C SER A 472 11.81 -8.60 9.56
N THR A 473 12.28 -9.20 10.67
CA THR A 473 13.05 -10.45 10.70
C THR A 473 12.37 -11.56 9.90
N GLY A 474 13.12 -12.21 9.02
CA GLY A 474 12.66 -13.28 8.13
C GLY A 474 11.94 -12.77 6.88
N GLY A 475 11.57 -11.49 6.82
CA GLY A 475 10.88 -10.89 5.69
C GLY A 475 11.78 -10.17 4.69
N TRP A 476 12.98 -9.72 5.08
CA TRP A 476 13.93 -9.12 4.12
C TRP A 476 14.31 -10.14 3.04
N ALA A 477 14.49 -9.70 1.79
CA ALA A 477 14.85 -10.59 0.70
C ALA A 477 16.18 -11.31 0.98
N SER A 478 17.16 -10.62 1.57
CA SER A 478 18.43 -11.24 1.99
C SER A 478 18.25 -12.34 3.04
N GLU A 479 17.32 -12.18 3.97
CA GLU A 479 17.05 -13.17 5.03
C GLU A 479 16.18 -14.32 4.51
N PHE A 480 15.17 -14.04 3.69
CA PHE A 480 14.23 -15.05 3.16
C PHE A 480 14.84 -15.84 2.00
N ARG A 481 15.56 -15.18 1.10
CA ARG A 481 16.06 -15.75 -0.17
C ARG A 481 17.56 -16.00 -0.16
N GLY A 482 18.30 -15.45 0.83
CA GLY A 482 19.76 -15.54 0.90
C GLY A 482 20.49 -14.50 0.05
N VAL A 483 19.77 -13.60 -0.62
CA VAL A 483 20.33 -12.53 -1.44
C VAL A 483 19.37 -11.33 -1.43
N GLY A 484 19.92 -10.14 -1.20
CA GLY A 484 19.16 -8.89 -1.31
C GLY A 484 18.92 -8.50 -2.78
N PRO A 485 18.08 -7.49 -3.04
CA PRO A 485 17.78 -7.06 -4.40
C PRO A 485 19.03 -6.55 -5.12
N LYS A 486 19.20 -6.92 -6.39
CA LYS A 486 20.30 -6.49 -7.26
C LYS A 486 19.82 -6.31 -8.70
N PRO A 487 20.47 -5.45 -9.49
CA PRO A 487 20.24 -5.44 -10.92
C PRO A 487 20.49 -6.83 -11.55
N PRO A 488 19.53 -7.40 -12.28
CA PRO A 488 19.69 -8.66 -13.01
C PRO A 488 20.65 -8.48 -14.20
N GLN A 489 21.24 -9.58 -14.67
CA GLN A 489 22.23 -9.54 -15.77
C GLN A 489 21.65 -9.02 -17.10
N HIS A 490 20.35 -9.22 -17.31
CA HIS A 490 19.66 -8.72 -18.50
C HIS A 490 19.68 -7.18 -18.62
N LEU A 491 19.86 -6.45 -17.52
CA LEU A 491 19.81 -4.99 -17.48
C LEU A 491 21.20 -4.36 -17.33
N ASP A 492 21.38 -3.18 -17.95
CA ASP A 492 22.41 -2.23 -17.50
C ASP A 492 21.74 -1.15 -16.66
N MET A 493 21.95 -1.22 -15.34
CA MET A 493 21.40 -0.27 -14.37
C MET A 493 22.51 0.63 -13.82
N GLN A 494 22.24 1.93 -13.76
CA GLN A 494 23.04 2.88 -12.98
C GLN A 494 22.29 3.22 -11.69
N GLU A 495 22.74 2.65 -10.58
CA GLU A 495 22.13 2.86 -9.26
C GLU A 495 22.60 4.18 -8.66
N THR A 496 21.64 5.03 -8.27
CA THR A 496 21.90 6.26 -7.49
C THR A 496 21.74 5.98 -6.00
N VAL A 497 20.76 5.14 -5.66
CA VAL A 497 20.59 4.54 -4.34
C VAL A 497 20.51 3.04 -4.54
N THR A 498 21.58 2.32 -4.19
CA THR A 498 21.56 0.85 -4.15
C THR A 498 20.48 0.36 -3.17
N PRO A 499 19.82 -0.79 -3.40
CA PRO A 499 18.79 -1.31 -2.51
C PRO A 499 19.18 -1.33 -1.04
N ILE A 500 18.37 -0.69 -0.21
CA ILE A 500 18.49 -0.65 1.25
C ILE A 500 17.30 -1.39 1.87
N GLU A 501 17.59 -2.48 2.58
CA GLU A 501 16.62 -3.27 3.36
C GLU A 501 16.39 -2.64 4.75
N GLU A 502 15.68 -1.51 4.74
CA GLU A 502 15.21 -0.80 5.93
C GLU A 502 13.78 -0.30 5.69
N ASN A 503 13.04 -0.03 6.77
CA ASN A 503 11.67 0.44 6.66
C ASN A 503 11.66 1.92 6.28
N GLY A 504 10.67 2.38 5.53
CA GLY A 504 10.68 3.73 4.99
C GLY A 504 9.48 4.04 4.11
N PHE A 505 9.52 5.22 3.53
CA PHE A 505 8.55 5.70 2.56
C PHE A 505 9.21 6.73 1.63
N LEU A 506 8.50 7.08 0.56
CA LEU A 506 8.92 8.04 -0.45
C LEU A 506 7.93 9.21 -0.49
N LEU A 507 8.46 10.43 -0.59
CA LEU A 507 7.69 11.58 -1.05
C LEU A 507 8.07 11.91 -2.50
N ILE A 508 7.07 12.17 -3.33
CA ILE A 508 7.24 12.61 -4.71
C ILE A 508 6.55 13.96 -4.87
N ASP A 509 7.30 14.99 -5.22
CA ASP A 509 6.76 16.31 -5.56
C ASP A 509 6.84 16.53 -7.06
N PHE A 510 5.71 16.81 -7.69
CA PHE A 510 5.63 17.19 -9.10
C PHE A 510 5.46 18.70 -9.20
N ALA A 511 6.22 19.32 -10.10
CA ALA A 511 6.02 20.68 -10.60
C ALA A 511 6.09 20.63 -12.13
N PRO A 512 5.65 21.65 -12.89
CA PRO A 512 5.56 21.58 -14.36
C PRO A 512 6.85 21.11 -15.08
N GLU A 513 8.03 21.38 -14.52
CA GLU A 513 9.31 21.02 -15.14
C GLU A 513 10.10 19.95 -14.39
N THR A 514 9.69 19.59 -13.17
CA THR A 514 10.49 18.74 -12.28
C THR A 514 9.66 17.70 -11.54
N ILE A 515 10.33 16.60 -11.19
CA ILE A 515 9.88 15.63 -10.19
C ILE A 515 10.97 15.54 -9.12
N THR A 516 10.62 15.78 -7.86
CA THR A 516 11.54 15.65 -6.73
C THR A 516 11.19 14.41 -5.91
N LEU A 517 12.15 13.50 -5.76
CA LEU A 517 12.04 12.26 -5.00
C LEU A 517 12.77 12.44 -3.67
N ARG A 518 12.11 12.15 -2.55
CA ARG A 518 12.67 12.26 -1.19
C ARG A 518 12.48 10.96 -0.42
N TYR A 519 13.60 10.33 -0.07
CA TYR A 519 13.64 8.99 0.48
C TYR A 519 13.84 9.02 1.98
N PHE A 520 13.03 8.26 2.71
CA PHE A 520 13.08 8.15 4.15
C PHE A 520 13.38 6.70 4.54
N LYS A 521 14.17 6.52 5.60
CA LYS A 521 14.48 5.19 6.13
C LYS A 521 14.58 5.20 7.65
N TRP A 522 14.23 4.08 8.25
CA TRP A 522 14.31 3.81 9.68
C TRP A 522 14.66 2.33 9.86
N ASN A 523 15.66 2.08 10.70
CA ASN A 523 16.16 0.75 10.97
C ASN A 523 15.79 0.30 12.39
N GLN A 524 14.85 -0.64 12.49
CA GLN A 524 14.40 -1.19 13.77
C GLN A 524 15.51 -1.81 14.64
N LYS A 525 16.65 -2.22 14.05
CA LYS A 525 17.76 -2.85 14.77
C LYS A 525 18.72 -1.82 15.38
N THR A 526 18.79 -0.61 14.83
CA THR A 526 19.79 0.39 15.21
C THR A 526 19.22 1.73 15.67
N GLN A 527 17.93 1.98 15.44
CA GLN A 527 17.27 3.24 15.78
C GLN A 527 16.06 3.00 16.71
N PRO A 528 15.88 3.80 17.76
CA PRO A 528 14.69 3.73 18.59
C PRO A 528 13.44 4.18 17.81
N VAL A 529 12.27 3.73 18.26
CA VAL A 529 10.96 4.09 17.67
C VAL A 529 10.66 5.60 17.77
N SER A 530 11.26 6.30 18.72
CA SER A 530 11.13 7.76 18.86
C SER A 530 11.73 8.53 17.68
N ASP A 531 12.76 7.99 17.00
CA ASP A 531 13.42 8.66 15.88
C ASP A 531 12.47 8.84 14.68
N ILE A 532 11.43 8.00 14.59
CA ILE A 532 10.41 8.08 13.54
C ILE A 532 9.76 9.47 13.50
N ASP A 533 9.55 10.09 14.67
CA ASP A 533 8.83 11.36 14.80
C ASP A 533 9.58 12.54 14.15
N THR A 534 10.89 12.37 13.91
CA THR A 534 11.78 13.39 13.35
C THR A 534 12.49 12.94 12.06
N LEU A 535 12.04 11.87 11.38
CA LEU A 535 12.72 11.38 10.18
C LEU A 535 12.75 12.44 9.09
N GLU A 536 13.95 12.79 8.62
CA GLU A 536 14.17 13.63 7.45
C GLU A 536 14.63 12.77 6.26
N PRO A 537 14.50 13.26 5.00
CA PRO A 537 14.99 12.53 3.86
C PRO A 537 16.49 12.26 3.99
N PHE A 538 16.92 11.00 3.83
CA PHE A 538 18.35 10.67 3.78
C PHE A 538 18.94 10.89 2.37
N HIS A 539 18.08 10.91 1.35
CA HIS A 539 18.44 11.16 -0.04
C HIS A 539 17.34 11.98 -0.74
N THR A 540 17.74 12.85 -1.66
CA THR A 540 16.84 13.64 -2.49
C THR A 540 17.36 13.70 -3.91
N THR A 541 16.50 13.38 -4.88
CA THR A 541 16.79 13.46 -6.31
C THR A 541 15.84 14.44 -6.96
N GLU A 542 16.36 15.36 -7.78
CA GLU A 542 15.56 16.21 -8.65
C GLU A 542 15.72 15.74 -10.09
N LEU A 543 14.61 15.30 -10.68
CA LEU A 543 14.50 14.89 -12.07
C LEU A 543 13.95 16.06 -12.88
N LYS A 544 14.65 16.43 -13.95
CA LYS A 544 14.25 17.52 -14.85
C LYS A 544 13.85 16.98 -16.20
N ARG A 545 12.80 17.54 -16.78
CA ARG A 545 12.46 17.30 -18.18
C ARG A 545 13.56 17.91 -19.05
N ALA A 546 13.92 17.20 -20.11
CA ALA A 546 14.95 17.62 -21.07
C ALA A 546 14.47 18.76 -21.98
#